data_AF-A0A8T9QE15-F1
#
_entry.id   AF-A0A8T9QE15-F1
#
_cell.length_a   1.000
_cell.length_b   1.000
_cell.length_c   1.000
_cell.angle_alpha   90.00
_cell.angle_beta   90.00
_cell.angle_gamma   90.00
#
_symmetry.space_group_name_H-M   'P 1'
#
loop_
_entity.id
_entity.type
_entity.pdbx_description
1 polymer ?
#
loop_
_entity_poly.entity_id
_entity_poly.type
_entity_poly.pdbx_seq_one_letter_code
_entity_poly.pdbx_strand_id
1 'polypeptide(L)'
;MLDLGYLIVTLLKASIQAAVYATVLLVLARLWARYAPDSRVAKYSSNRKLFWWSSAAVASMVLFFVANTSWGDHGSADHARIPLGHGLAMEEINGSTAYFEPVSINDQSEQIAGVASYQVANDVLCAKMNDGSCFTYHLSTKQYQAFTDSTRYNAAAKELGLPPTTQFASFSKHYIRYWEGWRLWFLA
;
A
#
# COMPACT_ATOMS: atom_id res chain seq x y z
N MET A 1 -14.23 -4.55 10.49
CA MET A 1 -15.50 -3.80 10.39
C MET A 1 -15.17 -2.50 9.67
N LEU A 2 -15.73 -2.24 8.48
CA LEU A 2 -15.46 -0.99 7.76
C LEU A 2 -16.02 0.18 8.58
N ASP A 3 -15.15 1.06 9.06
CA ASP A 3 -15.57 2.31 9.69
C ASP A 3 -16.28 3.18 8.64
N LEU A 4 -17.40 3.78 9.02
CA LEU A 4 -18.15 4.70 8.17
C LEU A 4 -17.26 5.86 7.70
N GLY A 5 -16.35 6.34 8.55
CA GLY A 5 -15.37 7.37 8.18
C GLY A 5 -14.45 6.92 7.06
N TYR A 6 -13.86 5.72 7.18
CA TYR A 6 -13.01 5.11 6.15
C TYR A 6 -13.76 4.99 4.82
N LEU A 7 -15.00 4.51 4.86
CA LEU A 7 -15.82 4.31 3.66
C LEU A 7 -16.06 5.64 2.92
N ILE A 8 -16.43 6.70 3.65
CA ILE A 8 -16.70 8.02 3.08
C ILE A 8 -15.44 8.59 2.44
N VAL A 9 -14.30 8.54 3.12
CA VAL A 9 -13.02 9.05 2.60
C VAL A 9 -12.62 8.29 1.34
N THR A 10 -12.76 6.96 1.34
CA THR A 10 -12.43 6.11 0.19
C THR A 10 -13.32 6.44 -1.01
N LEU A 11 -14.63 6.58 -0.81
CA LEU A 11 -15.57 6.93 -1.88
C LEU A 11 -15.31 8.33 -2.45
N LEU A 12 -14.98 9.30 -1.59
CA LEU A 12 -14.66 10.66 -2.02
C LEU A 12 -13.40 10.67 -2.90
N LYS A 13 -12.33 10.03 -2.43
CA LYS A 13 -11.07 9.91 -3.18
C LYS A 13 -11.28 9.24 -4.53
N ALA A 14 -11.93 8.07 -4.53
CA ALA A 14 -12.25 7.33 -5.75
C ALA A 14 -13.07 8.17 -6.74
N SER A 15 -14.03 8.97 -6.24
CA SER A 15 -14.88 9.82 -7.08
C SER A 15 -14.10 10.98 -7.72
N ILE A 16 -13.23 11.65 -6.96
CA ILE A 16 -12.37 12.73 -7.48
C ILE A 16 -11.43 12.20 -8.56
N GLN A 17 -10.77 11.08 -8.28
CA GLN A 17 -9.83 10.47 -9.22
C GLN A 17 -10.53 9.90 -10.47
N ALA A 18 -11.71 9.30 -10.29
CA ALA A 18 -12.54 8.86 -11.41
C ALA A 18 -12.97 10.02 -12.32
N ALA A 19 -13.25 11.20 -11.76
CA ALA A 19 -13.58 12.40 -12.53
C ALA A 19 -12.38 12.87 -13.38
N VAL A 20 -11.15 12.82 -12.84
CA VAL A 20 -9.92 13.11 -13.58
C VAL A 20 -9.75 12.10 -14.72
N TYR A 21 -9.91 10.80 -14.45
CA TYR A 21 -9.78 9.74 -15.45
C TYR A 21 -10.82 9.83 -16.55
N ALA A 22 -12.08 10.07 -16.20
CA ALA A 22 -13.16 10.28 -17.16
C ALA A 22 -12.86 11.47 -18.10
N THR A 23 -12.25 12.52 -17.57
CA THR A 23 -11.84 13.69 -18.34
C THR A 23 -10.72 13.35 -19.32
N VAL A 24 -9.67 12.66 -18.85
CA VAL A 24 -8.57 12.20 -19.71
C VAL A 24 -9.07 11.25 -20.80
N LEU A 25 -9.90 10.26 -20.44
CA LEU A 25 -10.49 9.33 -21.39
C LEU A 25 -11.35 10.03 -22.45
N LEU A 26 -12.13 11.04 -22.05
CA LEU A 26 -12.92 11.83 -23.00
C LEU A 26 -12.02 12.60 -23.98
N VAL A 27 -10.94 13.22 -23.49
CA VAL A 27 -9.97 13.92 -24.34
C VAL A 27 -9.34 12.95 -25.34
N LEU A 28 -8.85 11.81 -24.87
CA LEU A 28 -8.25 10.77 -25.72
C LEU A 28 -9.25 10.23 -26.76
N ALA A 29 -10.48 9.95 -26.35
CA ALA A 29 -11.54 9.49 -27.25
C ALA A 29 -11.85 10.52 -28.34
N ARG A 30 -11.81 11.83 -28.02
CA ARG A 30 -12.00 12.89 -29.01
C ARG A 30 -10.83 13.05 -29.96
N LEU A 31 -9.60 12.91 -29.47
CA LEU A 31 -8.41 12.90 -30.32
C LEU A 31 -8.47 11.71 -31.28
N TRP A 32 -8.86 10.54 -30.79
CA TRP A 32 -9.07 9.35 -31.59
C TRP A 32 -10.18 9.51 -32.64
N ALA A 33 -11.30 10.12 -32.26
CA ALA A 33 -12.43 10.36 -33.17
C ALA A 33 -12.08 11.26 -34.36
N ARG A 34 -11.03 12.09 -34.25
CA ARG A 34 -10.52 12.87 -35.40
C ARG A 34 -9.77 12.00 -36.41
N TYR A 35 -9.12 10.93 -35.94
CA TYR A 35 -8.36 10.02 -36.77
C TYR A 35 -9.25 8.90 -37.37
N ALA A 36 -10.18 8.38 -36.57
CA ALA A 36 -11.07 7.29 -36.95
C ALA A 36 -12.54 7.63 -36.61
N PRO A 37 -13.20 8.50 -37.40
CA PRO A 37 -14.54 9.02 -37.10
C PRO A 37 -15.62 7.94 -37.10
N ASP A 38 -15.45 6.85 -37.86
CA ASP A 38 -16.42 5.74 -37.92
C ASP A 38 -16.24 4.69 -36.82
N SER A 39 -15.22 4.85 -35.99
CA SER A 39 -14.93 3.90 -34.90
C SER A 39 -16.05 3.88 -33.84
N ARG A 40 -16.17 2.76 -33.13
CA ARG A 40 -17.12 2.64 -32.00
C ARG A 40 -16.84 3.71 -30.93
N VAL A 41 -15.56 4.00 -30.65
CA VAL A 41 -15.15 5.02 -29.68
C VAL A 41 -15.65 6.41 -30.06
N ALA A 42 -15.58 6.78 -31.35
CA ALA A 42 -16.11 8.05 -31.83
C ALA A 42 -17.63 8.15 -31.65
N LYS A 43 -18.36 7.06 -31.94
CA LYS A 43 -19.81 6.98 -31.73
C LYS A 43 -20.18 7.09 -30.24
N TYR A 44 -19.52 6.34 -29.37
CA TYR A 44 -19.79 6.36 -27.93
C TYR A 44 -19.41 7.68 -27.25
N SER A 45 -18.31 8.33 -27.66
CA SER A 45 -17.87 9.62 -27.12
C SER A 45 -18.59 10.84 -27.70
N SER A 46 -19.49 10.65 -28.67
CA SER A 46 -20.29 11.72 -29.28
C SER A 46 -21.15 12.45 -28.24
N ASN A 47 -21.80 11.70 -27.34
CA ASN A 47 -22.48 12.24 -26.17
C ASN A 47 -21.49 12.40 -25.01
N ARG A 48 -20.85 13.56 -24.97
CA ARG A 48 -19.78 13.89 -24.00
C ARG A 48 -20.21 13.67 -22.55
N LYS A 49 -21.44 14.08 -22.20
CA LYS A 49 -21.94 13.99 -20.82
C LYS A 49 -22.13 12.52 -20.42
N LEU A 50 -22.79 11.74 -21.28
CA LEU A 50 -23.03 10.32 -21.01
C LEU A 50 -21.72 9.53 -20.96
N PHE A 51 -20.81 9.78 -21.91
CA PHE A 51 -19.48 9.16 -21.92
C PHE A 51 -18.72 9.47 -20.64
N TRP A 52 -18.66 10.74 -20.25
CA TRP A 52 -17.97 11.15 -19.03
C TRP A 52 -18.57 10.48 -17.79
N TRP A 53 -19.88 10.56 -17.58
CA TRP A 53 -20.55 9.94 -16.43
C TRP A 53 -20.38 8.42 -16.39
N SER A 54 -20.53 7.73 -17.52
CA SER A 54 -20.34 6.27 -17.58
C SER A 54 -18.89 5.86 -17.27
N SER A 55 -17.91 6.57 -17.85
CA SER A 55 -16.50 6.31 -17.57
C SER A 55 -16.12 6.63 -16.11
N ALA A 56 -16.65 7.71 -15.54
CA ALA A 56 -16.46 8.06 -14.14
C ALA A 56 -17.08 7.02 -13.20
N ALA A 57 -18.29 6.53 -13.50
CA ALA A 57 -18.94 5.50 -12.70
C ALA A 57 -18.13 4.19 -12.70
N VAL A 58 -17.71 3.72 -13.88
CA VAL A 58 -16.89 2.51 -14.01
C VAL A 58 -15.54 2.68 -13.30
N ALA A 59 -14.85 3.81 -13.53
CA ALA A 59 -13.58 4.09 -12.88
C ALA A 59 -13.72 4.14 -11.35
N SER A 60 -14.76 4.79 -10.83
CA SER A 60 -15.02 4.87 -9.39
C SER A 60 -15.25 3.49 -8.78
N MET A 61 -16.05 2.62 -9.44
CA MET A 61 -16.23 1.24 -8.99
C MET A 61 -14.90 0.47 -8.96
N VAL A 62 -14.11 0.54 -10.02
CA VAL A 62 -12.81 -0.15 -10.08
C VAL A 62 -11.88 0.35 -8.99
N LEU A 63 -11.74 1.67 -8.83
CA LEU A 63 -10.90 2.28 -7.80
C LEU A 63 -11.33 1.87 -6.40
N PHE A 64 -12.64 1.89 -6.14
CA PHE A 64 -13.19 1.43 -4.88
C PHE A 64 -12.84 -0.03 -4.59
N PHE A 65 -12.98 -0.93 -5.56
CA PHE A 65 -12.59 -2.34 -5.36
C PHE A 65 -11.09 -2.50 -5.11
N VAL A 66 -10.24 -1.82 -5.89
CA VAL A 66 -8.78 -1.94 -5.74
C VAL A 66 -8.30 -1.38 -4.40
N ALA A 67 -8.87 -0.26 -3.94
CA ALA A 67 -8.57 0.33 -2.63
C ALA A 67 -8.86 -0.60 -1.43
N ASN A 68 -9.71 -1.62 -1.62
CA ASN A 68 -10.03 -2.62 -0.59
C ASN A 68 -9.22 -3.93 -0.76
N THR A 69 -8.30 -3.99 -1.72
CA THR A 69 -7.39 -5.14 -1.86
C THR A 69 -6.12 -4.92 -1.05
N SER A 70 -5.42 -6.01 -0.70
CA SER A 70 -4.11 -5.92 -0.04
C SER A 70 -3.06 -5.13 -0.83
N TRP A 71 -3.26 -4.95 -2.14
CA TRP A 71 -2.34 -4.23 -3.01
C TRP A 71 -2.65 -2.74 -3.13
N GLY A 72 -3.89 -2.34 -2.85
CA GLY A 72 -4.35 -0.96 -3.01
C GLY A 72 -4.79 -0.27 -1.74
N ASP A 73 -4.90 -1.00 -0.64
CA ASP A 73 -5.05 -0.41 0.68
C ASP A 73 -3.71 0.17 1.14
N HIS A 74 -3.61 1.49 1.06
CA HIS A 74 -2.47 2.28 1.53
C HIS A 74 -2.69 2.81 2.96
N GLY A 75 -3.78 2.42 3.63
CA GLY A 75 -4.24 2.99 4.89
C GLY A 75 -5.08 4.26 4.71
N SER A 76 -5.65 4.78 5.80
CA SER A 76 -6.46 6.01 5.78
C SER A 76 -6.18 6.90 6.98
N ALA A 77 -6.20 8.22 6.75
CA ALA A 77 -6.04 9.24 7.79
C ALA A 77 -4.77 9.00 8.62
N ASP A 78 -4.93 8.53 9.86
CA ASP A 78 -3.82 8.28 10.79
C ASP A 78 -3.17 6.90 10.61
N HIS A 79 -3.67 6.09 9.66
CA HIS A 79 -3.13 4.77 9.36
C HIS A 79 -2.48 4.76 7.98
N ALA A 80 -1.28 4.19 7.91
CA ALA A 80 -0.56 3.93 6.67
C ALA A 80 -0.19 2.44 6.60
N ARG A 81 -0.18 1.89 5.38
CA ARG A 81 0.02 0.45 5.16
C ARG A 81 0.97 0.18 4.00
N ILE A 82 1.84 -0.81 4.15
CA ILE A 82 2.73 -1.31 3.09
C ILE A 82 2.58 -2.83 3.03
N PRO A 83 2.04 -3.41 1.96
CA PRO A 83 1.92 -4.85 1.85
C PRO A 83 3.30 -5.50 1.71
N LEU A 84 3.50 -6.59 2.47
CA LEU A 84 4.73 -7.39 2.43
C LEU A 84 4.54 -8.69 1.64
N GLY A 85 3.29 -9.10 1.39
CA GLY A 85 2.93 -10.36 0.76
C GLY A 85 2.26 -11.33 1.74
N HIS A 86 1.69 -12.43 1.23
CA HIS A 86 1.06 -13.47 2.06
C HIS A 86 -0.04 -12.96 3.03
N GLY A 87 -0.78 -11.93 2.62
CA GLY A 87 -1.80 -11.28 3.42
C GLY A 87 -1.26 -10.41 4.56
N LEU A 88 0.06 -10.24 4.66
CA LEU A 88 0.73 -9.46 5.69
C LEU A 88 1.14 -8.08 5.18
N ALA A 89 1.20 -7.13 6.10
CA ALA A 89 1.62 -5.76 5.84
C ALA A 89 2.45 -5.24 7.01
N MET A 90 3.33 -4.28 6.72
CA MET A 90 3.83 -3.35 7.73
C MET A 90 2.83 -2.20 7.81
N GLU A 91 2.49 -1.79 9.01
CA GLU A 91 1.51 -0.74 9.27
C GLU A 91 2.14 0.39 10.07
N GLU A 92 1.57 1.58 10.01
CA GLU A 92 1.96 2.73 10.81
C GLU A 92 0.72 3.46 11.29
N ILE A 93 0.68 3.79 12.58
CA ILE A 93 -0.36 4.64 13.19
C ILE A 93 0.19 6.02 13.56
N ASN A 94 -0.67 7.02 13.50
CA ASN A 94 -0.41 8.42 13.84
C ASN A 94 0.84 8.98 13.13
N GLY A 95 1.16 8.47 11.93
CA GLY A 95 2.33 8.84 11.14
C GLY A 95 3.69 8.68 11.82
N SER A 96 3.77 7.85 12.87
CA SER A 96 4.94 7.81 13.74
C SER A 96 5.29 6.44 14.30
N THR A 97 4.29 5.58 14.52
CA THR A 97 4.51 4.26 15.13
C THR A 97 4.27 3.18 14.11
N ALA A 98 5.35 2.72 13.48
CA ALA A 98 5.31 1.56 12.59
C ALA A 98 5.28 0.26 13.39
N TYR A 99 4.53 -0.75 12.93
CA TYR A 99 4.36 -2.02 13.60
C TYR A 99 4.02 -3.13 12.61
N PHE A 100 4.19 -4.38 13.08
CA PHE A 100 3.98 -5.58 12.28
C PHE A 100 3.22 -6.63 13.09
N GLU A 101 1.96 -6.83 12.73
CA GLU A 101 1.19 -7.96 13.24
C GLU A 101 1.62 -9.25 12.52
N PRO A 102 1.88 -10.34 13.26
CA PRO A 102 1.39 -10.63 14.61
C PRO A 102 2.37 -10.35 15.77
N VAL A 103 3.51 -9.71 15.53
CA VAL A 103 4.60 -9.59 16.53
C VAL A 103 4.40 -8.40 17.49
N SER A 104 3.69 -7.37 17.04
CA SER A 104 3.65 -6.07 17.72
C SER A 104 2.60 -5.90 18.82
N ILE A 105 1.79 -6.91 19.14
CA ILE A 105 0.83 -6.85 20.24
C ILE A 105 1.43 -7.54 21.46
N ASN A 106 1.79 -6.75 22.48
CA ASN A 106 2.17 -7.29 23.78
C ASN A 106 0.90 -7.50 24.61
N ASP A 107 0.52 -8.76 24.86
CA ASP A 107 -0.72 -9.16 25.57
C ASP A 107 -0.86 -8.54 26.98
N GLN A 108 0.21 -7.95 27.52
CA GLN A 108 0.24 -7.41 28.89
C GLN A 108 0.15 -5.89 28.99
N SER A 109 0.25 -5.11 27.90
CA SER A 109 0.36 -3.64 28.00
C SER A 109 -0.48 -2.82 27.02
N GLU A 110 -1.26 -3.44 26.12
CA GLU A 110 -1.99 -2.74 25.03
C GLU A 110 -1.10 -1.81 24.17
N GLN A 111 0.22 -1.84 24.36
CA GLN A 111 1.15 -0.94 23.73
C GLN A 111 1.77 -1.63 22.52
N ILE A 112 1.53 -1.04 21.36
CA ILE A 112 2.05 -1.52 20.08
C ILE A 112 3.58 -1.42 20.12
N ALA A 113 4.27 -2.56 20.06
CA ALA A 113 5.72 -2.60 20.01
C ALA A 113 6.19 -2.10 18.63
N GLY A 114 6.80 -0.92 18.61
CA GLY A 114 7.15 -0.25 17.37
C GLY A 114 8.39 -0.82 16.67
N VAL A 115 8.31 -0.94 15.35
CA VAL A 115 9.40 -1.27 14.44
C VAL A 115 10.12 0.02 14.04
N ALA A 116 11.40 0.13 14.40
CA ALA A 116 12.22 1.29 14.06
C ALA A 116 12.61 1.29 12.57
N SER A 117 13.04 0.12 12.09
CA SER A 117 13.46 -0.07 10.70
C SER A 117 13.36 -1.54 10.30
N TYR A 118 13.19 -1.80 9.00
CA TYR A 118 13.09 -3.16 8.50
C TYR A 118 13.59 -3.27 7.05
N GLN A 119 13.73 -4.50 6.59
CA GLN A 119 13.95 -4.87 5.19
C GLN A 119 13.28 -6.22 4.93
N VAL A 120 12.66 -6.37 3.76
CA VAL A 120 12.20 -7.68 3.28
C VAL A 120 13.20 -8.22 2.27
N ALA A 121 13.61 -9.47 2.43
CA ALA A 121 14.47 -10.19 1.49
C ALA A 121 14.11 -11.68 1.52
N ASN A 122 14.03 -12.32 0.35
CA ASN A 122 13.76 -13.76 0.23
C ASN A 122 12.55 -14.25 1.04
N ASP A 123 11.44 -13.50 1.01
CA ASP A 123 10.22 -13.80 1.78
C ASP A 123 10.37 -13.75 3.32
N VAL A 124 11.45 -13.14 3.80
CA VAL A 124 11.70 -12.91 5.23
C VAL A 124 11.67 -11.41 5.52
N LEU A 125 10.77 -11.01 6.42
CA LEU A 125 10.82 -9.71 7.06
C LEU A 125 11.92 -9.73 8.11
N CYS A 126 12.89 -8.84 7.97
CA CYS A 126 13.94 -8.60 8.94
C CYS A 126 13.71 -7.22 9.56
N ALA A 127 13.57 -7.14 10.87
CA ALA A 127 13.16 -5.90 11.53
C ALA A 127 13.97 -5.63 12.79
N LYS A 128 14.17 -4.34 13.06
CA LYS A 128 14.73 -3.81 14.30
C LYS A 128 13.62 -3.05 15.03
N MET A 129 13.44 -3.38 16.30
CA MET A 129 12.46 -2.76 17.18
C MET A 129 13.00 -1.47 17.80
N ASN A 130 12.11 -0.62 18.31
CA ASN A 130 12.47 0.62 19.00
C ASN A 130 13.28 0.38 20.29
N ASP A 131 13.13 -0.77 20.93
CA ASP A 131 13.91 -1.17 22.12
C ASP A 131 15.32 -1.70 21.79
N GLY A 132 15.69 -1.77 20.50
CA GLY A 132 16.98 -2.24 20.02
C GLY A 132 17.05 -3.74 19.72
N SER A 133 16.04 -4.52 20.11
CA SER A 133 15.90 -5.92 19.72
C SER A 133 15.67 -6.06 18.22
N CYS A 134 15.85 -7.26 17.69
CA CYS A 134 15.64 -7.55 16.27
C CYS A 134 14.83 -8.83 16.13
N PHE A 135 14.13 -8.99 15.02
CA PHE A 135 13.46 -10.24 14.69
C PHE A 135 13.52 -10.53 13.20
N THR A 136 13.32 -11.81 12.89
CA THR A 136 12.98 -12.27 11.54
C THR A 136 11.62 -12.92 11.55
N TYR A 137 10.86 -12.73 10.48
CA TYR A 137 9.56 -13.35 10.28
C TYR A 137 9.44 -13.81 8.83
N HIS A 138 9.34 -15.12 8.61
CA HIS A 138 9.15 -15.68 7.29
C HIS A 138 7.67 -15.53 6.88
N LEU A 139 7.40 -14.80 5.80
CA LEU A 139 6.06 -14.34 5.45
C LEU A 139 5.14 -15.47 5.00
N SER A 140 5.65 -16.46 4.27
CA SER A 140 4.89 -17.66 3.88
C SER A 140 4.72 -18.67 5.02
N THR A 141 5.82 -19.08 5.67
CA THR A 141 5.79 -20.15 6.69
C THR A 141 5.38 -19.68 8.08
N LYS A 142 5.26 -18.36 8.28
CA LYS A 142 4.90 -17.72 9.55
C LYS A 142 5.89 -18.00 10.69
N GLN A 143 7.12 -18.42 10.36
CA GLN A 143 8.17 -18.69 11.34
C GLN A 143 8.76 -17.39 11.88
N TYR A 144 8.80 -17.27 13.20
CA TYR A 144 9.32 -16.12 13.93
C TYR A 144 10.61 -16.49 14.68
N GLN A 145 11.60 -15.62 14.63
CA GLN A 145 12.82 -15.75 15.42
C GLN A 145 13.24 -14.39 15.96
N ALA A 146 13.39 -14.31 17.29
CA ALA A 146 13.81 -13.11 18.01
C ALA A 146 15.32 -13.08 18.27
N PHE A 147 15.87 -11.88 18.35
CA PHE A 147 17.26 -11.60 18.68
C PHE A 147 17.31 -10.46 19.68
N THR A 148 18.18 -10.58 20.68
CA THR A 148 18.30 -9.58 21.76
C THR A 148 18.82 -8.23 21.27
N ASP A 149 19.60 -8.23 20.19
CA ASP A 149 20.28 -7.04 19.69
C ASP A 149 20.71 -7.22 18.22
N SER A 150 21.11 -6.12 17.59
CA SER A 150 21.60 -6.09 16.20
C SER A 150 22.88 -6.90 15.97
N THR A 151 23.72 -7.11 16.99
CA THR A 151 24.98 -7.86 16.84
C THR A 151 24.68 -9.34 16.62
N ARG A 152 23.83 -9.92 17.47
CA ARG A 152 23.39 -11.32 17.32
C ARG A 152 22.61 -11.54 16.03
N TYR A 153 21.71 -10.60 15.69
CA TYR A 153 21.01 -10.65 14.42
C TYR A 153 21.98 -10.64 13.23
N ASN A 154 22.93 -9.69 13.17
CA ASN A 154 23.84 -9.57 12.03
C ASN A 154 24.75 -10.80 11.86
N ALA A 155 25.13 -11.46 12.96
CA ALA A 155 25.85 -12.73 12.91
C ALA A 155 24.99 -13.84 12.26
N ALA A 156 23.73 -13.98 12.67
CA ALA A 156 22.81 -14.95 12.08
C ALA A 156 22.46 -14.61 10.62
N ALA A 157 22.25 -13.33 10.31
CA ALA A 157 21.90 -12.86 8.98
C ALA A 157 22.99 -13.19 7.95
N LYS A 158 24.26 -13.14 8.35
CA LYS A 158 25.38 -13.53 7.49
C LYS A 158 25.32 -15.00 7.08
N GLU A 159 25.04 -15.89 8.03
CA GLU A 159 24.93 -17.33 7.78
C GLU A 159 23.70 -17.67 6.92
N LEU A 160 22.61 -16.93 7.09
CA LEU A 160 21.34 -17.13 6.38
C LEU A 160 21.23 -16.35 5.06
N GLY A 161 22.24 -15.55 4.70
CA GLY A 161 22.18 -14.69 3.50
C GLY A 161 21.11 -13.59 3.58
N LEU A 162 20.78 -13.11 4.78
CA LEU A 162 19.81 -12.06 5.05
C LEU A 162 20.48 -10.67 5.15
N PRO A 163 19.75 -9.58 4.88
CA PRO A 163 20.29 -8.22 4.94
C PRO A 163 20.72 -7.85 6.36
N PRO A 164 21.91 -7.25 6.56
CA PRO A 164 22.30 -6.71 7.86
C PRO A 164 21.45 -5.49 8.23
N THR A 165 21.40 -5.14 9.52
CA THR A 165 20.61 -4.00 10.02
C THR A 165 21.01 -2.65 9.40
N THR A 166 22.22 -2.52 8.88
CA THR A 166 22.69 -1.32 8.16
C THR A 166 21.99 -1.09 6.82
N GLN A 167 21.34 -2.12 6.27
CA GLN A 167 20.53 -2.02 5.06
C GLN A 167 19.04 -1.79 5.35
N PHE A 168 18.63 -1.82 6.61
CA PHE A 168 17.24 -1.56 6.97
C PHE A 168 16.88 -0.10 6.73
N ALA A 169 15.61 0.14 6.44
CA ALA A 169 15.06 1.47 6.27
C ALA A 169 13.83 1.68 7.15
N SER A 170 13.54 2.94 7.48
CA SER A 170 12.33 3.31 8.21
C SER A 170 11.07 3.03 7.39
N PHE A 171 9.93 2.96 8.07
CA PHE A 171 8.62 2.84 7.42
C PHE A 171 8.41 3.90 6.35
N SER A 172 8.58 5.19 6.70
CA SER A 172 8.40 6.30 5.76
C SER A 172 9.22 6.15 4.47
N LYS A 173 10.48 5.68 4.57
CA LYS A 173 11.33 5.48 3.39
C LYS A 173 10.83 4.34 2.50
N HIS A 174 10.32 3.25 3.09
CA HIS A 174 9.67 2.18 2.34
C HIS A 174 8.31 2.63 1.78
N TYR A 175 7.55 3.42 2.54
CA TYR A 175 6.23 3.91 2.16
C TYR A 175 6.32 4.76 0.89
N ILE A 176 7.22 5.75 0.88
CA ILE A 176 7.46 6.60 -0.29
C ILE A 176 7.86 5.71 -1.47
N ARG A 177 8.84 4.83 -1.30
CA ARG A 177 9.31 3.95 -2.39
C ARG A 177 8.21 3.02 -2.93
N TYR A 178 7.34 2.51 -2.06
CA TYR A 178 6.30 1.57 -2.47
C TYR A 178 5.16 2.30 -3.18
N TRP A 179 4.68 3.41 -2.60
CA TRP A 179 3.51 4.14 -3.09
C TRP A 179 3.83 5.25 -4.09
N GLU A 180 5.10 5.57 -4.36
CA GLU A 180 5.46 6.58 -5.38
C GLU A 180 5.06 6.19 -6.80
N GLY A 181 5.07 7.19 -7.69
CA GLY A 181 4.81 7.02 -9.11
C GLY A 181 3.35 6.72 -9.43
N TRP A 182 3.11 5.77 -10.34
CA TRP A 182 1.75 5.48 -10.80
C TRP A 182 0.86 4.92 -9.69
N ARG A 183 1.40 4.25 -8.68
CA ARG A 183 0.60 3.72 -7.57
C ARG A 183 -0.06 4.83 -6.77
N LEU A 184 0.64 5.94 -6.53
CA LEU A 184 0.06 7.15 -5.96
C LEU A 184 -1.12 7.63 -6.82
N TRP A 185 -0.92 7.73 -8.13
CA TRP A 185 -1.94 8.24 -9.04
C TRP A 185 -3.14 7.32 -9.19
N PHE A 186 -2.97 6.01 -8.98
CA PHE A 186 -4.03 5.00 -9.09
C PHE A 186 -4.74 4.75 -7.77
N LEU A 187 -4.13 5.02 -6.62
CA LEU A 187 -4.61 4.50 -5.34
C LEU A 187 -4.58 5.50 -4.19
N ALA A 188 -3.97 6.69 -4.31
CA ALA A 188 -3.83 7.65 -3.20
C ALA A 188 -4.99 8.65 -3.06
#